data_AF-R7U738-F1
#
_entry.id   AF-R7U738-F1
#
_cell.length_a   1.000
_cell.length_b   1.000
_cell.length_c   1.000
_cell.angle_alpha   90.00
_cell.angle_beta   90.00
_cell.angle_gamma   90.00
#
_symmetry.space_group_name_H-M   'P 1'
#
loop_
_entity.id
_entity.type
_entity.pdbx_description
1 polymer ?
#
loop_
_entity_poly.entity_id
_entity_poly.type
_entity_poly.pdbx_seq_one_letter_code
_entity_poly.pdbx_strand_id
1 'polypeptide(L)'
;MYEREKYHASMWRQKVARDLEEVEMKSHGWKKDPSYFIFKEGLKRDMLLRDLIIEWRRWRNHYFAKKYMLAKIRLLEFSLNQVKPSIARTVEEEVNHLGSEDVNVDQDANSGSENSIRVICKRTADVETNSALLRSMMIQLMTNLRLMERLLREQHHGVRVEMIAVAGTRCGSKDSREMVGFSKEEIDTLVQDTVDAAIRNTTTLFNQKLRDLQERHDKEMEELRGQLTEEKEEVIKLRAQIRETTLAANELEQYSRRSHIRIHGLSLTAGTDCKGAVAAFIRQRVKDRQGRSLEVNADDFDAAHPLPLRRANPPVEHQAAPKERIPAIIVRFFSRDKRDLVLSCRRSLK
;
A
#
# COMPACT_ATOMS: atom_id res chain seq x y z
N MET A 1 -64.49 26.09 27.06
CA MET A 1 -63.48 25.07 26.71
C MET A 1 -62.84 25.32 25.34
N TYR A 2 -63.62 25.59 24.30
CA TYR A 2 -63.14 25.75 22.91
C TYR A 2 -62.08 26.86 22.68
N GLU A 3 -62.17 27.97 23.42
CA GLU A 3 -61.18 29.06 23.32
C GLU A 3 -59.82 28.72 23.95
N ARG A 4 -59.81 27.86 24.99
CA ARG A 4 -58.59 27.43 25.68
C ARG A 4 -57.74 26.53 24.78
N GLU A 5 -58.38 25.64 24.02
CA GLU A 5 -57.70 24.76 23.06
C GLU A 5 -57.14 25.53 21.86
N LYS A 6 -57.88 26.52 21.35
CA LYS A 6 -57.38 27.42 20.29
C LYS A 6 -56.16 28.23 20.75
N TYR A 7 -56.17 28.72 21.99
CA TYR A 7 -55.04 29.43 22.58
C TYR A 7 -53.80 28.52 22.74
N HIS A 8 -53.98 27.32 23.27
CA HIS A 8 -52.88 26.35 23.40
C HIS A 8 -52.30 25.92 22.05
N ALA A 9 -53.14 25.68 21.04
CA ALA A 9 -52.70 25.34 19.69
C ALA A 9 -51.94 26.48 19.01
N SER A 10 -52.33 27.74 19.26
CA SER A 10 -51.61 28.92 18.75
C SER A 10 -50.25 29.08 19.43
N MET A 11 -50.18 28.93 20.75
CA MET A 11 -48.94 29.04 21.52
C MET A 11 -47.92 27.95 21.16
N TRP A 12 -48.37 26.71 20.94
CA TRP A 12 -47.50 25.64 20.45
C TRP A 12 -47.03 25.86 19.01
N ARG A 13 -47.89 26.41 18.12
CA ARG A 13 -47.47 26.81 16.77
C ARG A 13 -46.38 27.88 16.81
N GLN A 14 -46.52 28.89 17.67
CA GLN A 14 -45.48 29.91 17.87
C GLN A 14 -44.20 29.35 18.48
N LYS A 15 -44.29 28.37 19.39
CA LYS A 15 -43.11 27.72 19.97
C LYS A 15 -42.37 26.88 18.93
N VAL A 16 -43.08 26.05 18.18
CA VAL A 16 -42.50 25.25 17.08
C VAL A 16 -41.91 26.15 16.00
N ALA A 17 -42.56 27.27 15.67
CA ALA A 17 -42.03 28.25 14.73
C ALA A 17 -40.72 28.88 15.23
N ARG A 18 -40.64 29.28 16.51
CA ARG A 18 -39.41 29.82 17.11
C ARG A 18 -38.29 28.78 17.19
N ASP A 19 -38.59 27.55 17.59
CA ASP A 19 -37.60 26.47 17.66
C ASP A 19 -37.08 26.13 16.25
N LEU A 20 -37.93 26.21 15.22
CA LEU A 20 -37.52 26.05 13.81
C LEU A 20 -36.65 27.21 13.31
N GLU A 21 -36.98 28.45 13.70
CA GLU A 21 -36.22 29.64 13.34
C GLU A 21 -34.84 29.65 14.03
N GLU A 22 -34.76 29.21 15.29
CA GLU A 22 -33.51 29.05 16.02
C GLU A 22 -32.60 27.97 15.40
N VAL A 23 -33.20 26.87 14.91
CA VAL A 23 -32.48 25.83 14.16
C VAL A 23 -32.06 26.30 12.75
N GLU A 24 -32.89 27.12 12.09
CA GLU A 24 -32.57 27.76 10.79
C GLU A 24 -31.39 28.74 10.94
N MET A 25 -31.30 29.50 12.04
CA MET A 25 -30.20 30.46 12.26
C MET A 25 -28.86 29.78 12.60
N LYS A 26 -28.88 28.64 13.30
CA LYS A 26 -27.64 27.96 13.75
C LYS A 26 -27.02 27.01 12.73
N SER A 27 -27.68 26.70 11.60
CA SER A 27 -27.14 25.70 10.67
C SER A 27 -27.28 26.04 9.18
N HIS A 28 -26.17 26.43 8.55
CA HIS A 28 -26.13 26.98 7.19
C HIS A 28 -26.34 25.93 6.06
N GLY A 29 -26.52 24.65 6.39
CA GLY A 29 -26.55 23.55 5.40
C GLY A 29 -27.93 23.00 5.03
N TRP A 30 -29.00 23.37 5.73
CA TRP A 30 -30.25 22.59 5.72
C TRP A 30 -31.27 23.08 4.69
N LYS A 31 -31.07 24.30 4.15
CA LYS A 31 -31.94 24.91 3.13
C LYS A 31 -32.01 24.12 1.81
N LYS A 32 -31.13 23.14 1.60
CA LYS A 32 -31.06 22.34 0.37
C LYS A 32 -31.62 20.92 0.51
N ASP A 33 -32.08 20.49 1.69
CA ASP A 33 -32.63 19.13 1.85
C ASP A 33 -34.11 19.10 1.41
N PRO A 34 -34.48 18.32 0.37
CA PRO A 34 -35.86 18.23 -0.12
C PRO A 34 -36.86 17.76 0.95
N SER A 35 -36.40 16.97 1.93
CA SER A 35 -37.25 16.49 3.04
C SER A 35 -37.69 17.61 3.98
N TYR A 36 -36.87 18.65 4.14
CA TYR A 36 -37.22 19.84 4.92
C TYR A 36 -38.30 20.67 4.22
N PHE A 37 -38.23 20.80 2.90
CA PHE A 37 -39.26 21.48 2.11
C PHE A 37 -40.62 20.79 2.18
N ILE A 38 -40.64 19.45 2.08
CA ILE A 38 -41.88 18.66 2.20
C ILE A 38 -42.49 18.83 3.60
N PHE A 39 -41.67 18.82 4.65
CA PHE A 39 -42.13 19.04 6.02
C PHE A 39 -42.67 20.47 6.24
N LYS A 40 -41.99 21.50 5.71
CA LYS A 40 -42.40 22.90 5.79
C LYS A 40 -43.70 23.18 5.03
N GLU A 41 -43.90 22.55 3.88
CA GLU A 41 -45.16 22.63 3.12
C GLU A 41 -46.30 21.85 3.80
N GLY A 42 -46.00 20.74 4.48
CA GLY A 42 -46.96 20.01 5.31
C GLY A 42 -47.45 20.82 6.51
N LEU A 43 -46.56 21.55 7.18
CA LEU A 43 -46.85 22.48 8.27
C LEU A 43 -47.81 23.62 7.90
N LYS A 44 -47.85 24.02 6.61
CA LYS A 44 -48.73 25.08 6.11
C LYS A 44 -50.17 24.62 5.86
N ARG A 45 -50.39 23.31 5.74
CA ARG A 45 -51.74 22.74 5.61
C ARG A 45 -52.33 22.63 7.02
N ASP A 46 -53.65 22.82 7.16
CA ASP A 46 -54.38 22.75 8.44
C ASP A 46 -54.34 21.34 9.06
N MET A 47 -53.17 20.92 9.53
CA MET A 47 -52.99 19.71 10.30
C MET A 47 -53.38 19.97 11.76
N LEU A 48 -54.12 19.03 12.34
CA LEU A 48 -54.41 19.06 13.77
C LEU A 48 -53.09 18.95 14.53
N LEU A 49 -53.00 19.62 15.69
CA LEU A 49 -51.78 19.73 16.50
C LEU A 49 -51.15 18.35 16.82
N ARG A 50 -51.98 17.29 16.92
CA ARG A 50 -51.50 15.92 17.15
C ARG A 50 -50.75 15.36 15.95
N ASP A 51 -51.26 15.54 14.74
CA ASP A 51 -50.64 15.02 13.51
C ASP A 51 -49.32 15.76 13.25
N LEU A 52 -49.29 17.06 13.59
CA LEU A 52 -48.08 17.88 13.52
C LEU A 52 -46.96 17.38 14.45
N ILE A 53 -47.31 17.00 15.67
CA ILE A 53 -46.34 16.49 16.66
C ILE A 53 -45.81 15.11 16.23
N ILE A 54 -46.67 14.25 15.68
CA ILE A 54 -46.29 12.91 15.21
C ILE A 54 -45.35 13.02 14.02
N GLU A 55 -45.70 13.84 13.01
CA GLU A 55 -44.84 14.04 11.83
C GLU A 55 -43.52 14.74 12.19
N TRP A 56 -43.52 15.72 13.10
CA TRP A 56 -42.27 16.33 13.58
C TRP A 56 -41.37 15.32 14.29
N ARG A 57 -41.92 14.45 15.15
CA ARG A 57 -41.16 13.39 15.82
C ARG A 57 -40.60 12.37 14.81
N ARG A 58 -41.40 11.97 13.83
CA ARG A 58 -41.01 11.04 12.76
C ARG A 58 -39.88 11.61 11.91
N TRP A 59 -40.02 12.86 11.47
CA TRP A 59 -39.01 13.57 10.70
C TRP A 59 -37.72 13.74 11.51
N ARG A 60 -37.81 14.18 12.77
CA ARG A 60 -36.66 14.34 13.67
C ARG A 60 -35.89 13.03 13.84
N ASN A 61 -36.57 11.92 14.10
CA ASN A 61 -35.94 10.62 14.29
C ASN A 61 -35.27 10.11 12.99
N HIS A 62 -35.94 10.27 11.84
CA HIS A 62 -35.38 9.91 10.54
C HIS A 62 -34.15 10.76 10.19
N TYR A 63 -34.21 12.07 10.47
CA TYR A 63 -33.12 13.00 10.24
C TYR A 63 -31.89 12.69 11.09
N PHE A 64 -32.05 12.44 12.39
CA PHE A 64 -30.94 12.06 13.26
C PHE A 64 -30.33 10.71 12.89
N ALA A 65 -31.15 9.72 12.52
CA ALA A 65 -30.66 8.44 12.03
C ALA A 65 -29.82 8.60 10.75
N LYS A 66 -30.30 9.40 9.79
CA LYS A 66 -29.59 9.68 8.53
C LYS A 66 -28.27 10.42 8.79
N LYS A 67 -28.25 11.43 9.67
CA LYS A 67 -27.02 12.16 10.02
C LYS A 67 -26.01 11.28 10.77
N TYR A 68 -26.48 10.44 11.68
CA TYR A 68 -25.62 9.51 12.41
C TYR A 68 -24.98 8.47 11.46
N MET A 69 -25.76 7.92 10.52
CA MET A 69 -25.24 7.02 9.49
C MET A 69 -24.22 7.71 8.58
N LEU A 70 -24.49 8.95 8.12
CA LEU A 70 -23.54 9.72 7.31
C LEU A 70 -22.25 10.07 8.07
N ALA A 71 -22.35 10.44 9.35
CA ALA A 71 -21.18 10.70 10.19
C ALA A 71 -20.33 9.42 10.36
N LYS A 72 -20.98 8.27 10.52
CA LYS A 72 -20.30 6.98 10.68
C LYS A 72 -19.67 6.46 9.38
N ILE A 73 -20.31 6.69 8.23
CA ILE A 73 -19.73 6.42 6.89
C ILE A 73 -18.47 7.28 6.69
N ARG A 74 -18.53 8.58 6.99
CA ARG A 74 -17.35 9.47 6.90
C ARG A 74 -16.22 9.05 7.84
N LEU A 75 -16.55 8.54 9.03
CA LEU A 75 -15.57 7.99 9.97
C LEU A 75 -14.90 6.72 9.44
N LEU A 76 -15.67 5.85 8.76
CA LEU A 76 -15.13 4.66 8.08
C LEU A 76 -14.25 5.03 6.89
N GLU A 77 -14.67 6.00 6.07
CA GLU A 77 -13.86 6.54 4.96
C GLU A 77 -12.56 7.16 5.47
N PHE A 78 -12.62 7.92 6.57
CA PHE A 78 -11.44 8.49 7.21
C PHE A 78 -10.48 7.40 7.69
N SER A 79 -10.98 6.37 8.36
CA SER A 79 -10.16 5.24 8.81
C SER A 79 -9.56 4.45 7.63
N LEU A 80 -10.31 4.24 6.55
CA LEU A 80 -9.80 3.57 5.34
C LEU A 80 -8.71 4.42 4.63
N ASN A 81 -8.89 5.74 4.60
CA ASN A 81 -7.90 6.65 4.01
C ASN A 81 -6.63 6.80 4.87
N GLN A 82 -6.69 6.53 6.17
CA GLN A 82 -5.50 6.46 7.06
C GLN A 82 -4.68 5.20 6.82
N VAL A 83 -5.33 4.09 6.45
CA VAL A 83 -4.67 2.78 6.26
C VAL A 83 -4.02 2.67 4.87
N LYS A 84 -4.61 3.28 3.83
CA LYS A 84 -4.10 3.28 2.45
C LYS A 84 -2.62 3.67 2.32
N PRO A 85 -2.11 4.77 2.92
CA PRO A 85 -0.71 5.18 2.81
C PRO A 85 0.25 4.25 3.55
N SER A 86 -0.23 3.54 4.56
CA SER A 86 0.59 2.58 5.30
C SER A 86 0.81 1.32 4.46
N ILE A 87 -0.26 0.81 3.83
CA ILE A 87 -0.17 -0.31 2.88
C ILE A 87 0.71 0.07 1.68
N ALA A 88 0.51 1.26 1.11
CA ALA A 88 1.30 1.75 -0.02
C ALA A 88 2.80 1.85 0.31
N ARG A 89 3.16 2.36 1.50
CA ARG A 89 4.56 2.41 1.95
C ARG A 89 5.15 1.02 2.15
N THR A 90 4.41 0.08 2.72
CA THR A 90 4.91 -1.30 2.88
C THR A 90 5.19 -1.94 1.52
N VAL A 91 4.31 -1.73 0.53
CA VAL A 91 4.52 -2.22 -0.84
C VAL A 91 5.72 -1.52 -1.51
N GLU A 92 5.89 -0.22 -1.33
CA GLU A 92 7.01 0.54 -1.90
C GLU A 92 8.35 0.18 -1.25
N GLU A 93 8.39 -0.06 0.06
CA GLU A 93 9.54 -0.60 0.78
C GLU A 93 9.90 -2.02 0.32
N GLU A 94 8.89 -2.87 0.03
CA GLU A 94 9.10 -4.20 -0.56
C GLU A 94 9.70 -4.15 -1.98
N VAL A 95 9.20 -3.25 -2.83
CA VAL A 95 9.73 -3.06 -4.20
C VAL A 95 11.17 -2.55 -4.17
N ASN A 96 11.48 -1.62 -3.25
CA ASN A 96 12.82 -1.08 -3.11
C ASN A 96 13.83 -2.08 -2.50
N HIS A 97 13.40 -2.95 -1.58
CA HIS A 97 14.26 -4.02 -1.06
C HIS A 97 14.57 -5.12 -2.09
N LEU A 98 13.65 -5.40 -3.02
CA LEU A 98 13.90 -6.33 -4.13
C LEU A 98 14.84 -5.76 -5.21
N GLY A 99 15.00 -4.43 -5.28
CA GLY A 99 15.88 -3.74 -6.24
C GLY A 99 17.33 -3.52 -5.78
N SER A 100 17.65 -3.78 -4.50
CA SER A 100 18.97 -3.43 -3.92
C SER A 100 19.89 -4.65 -3.66
N GLU A 101 19.45 -5.87 -3.93
CA GLU A 101 20.34 -7.05 -3.85
C GLU A 101 21.17 -7.17 -5.13
N ASP A 102 22.21 -6.32 -5.24
CA ASP A 102 23.36 -6.61 -6.10
C ASP A 102 24.05 -7.86 -5.53
N VAL A 103 23.65 -9.02 -6.07
CA VAL A 103 24.24 -10.32 -5.73
C VAL A 103 25.70 -10.31 -6.17
N ASN A 104 26.60 -10.12 -5.21
CA ASN A 104 28.02 -10.34 -5.39
C ASN A 104 28.25 -11.87 -5.41
N VAL A 105 28.42 -12.44 -6.59
CA VAL A 105 28.35 -13.90 -6.88
C VAL A 105 29.52 -14.73 -6.31
N ASP A 106 30.48 -14.12 -5.60
CA ASP A 106 31.74 -14.80 -5.24
C ASP A 106 31.95 -15.16 -3.74
N GLN A 107 30.90 -15.38 -2.94
CA GLN A 107 31.08 -15.88 -1.57
C GLN A 107 30.23 -17.12 -1.23
N ASP A 108 30.95 -18.23 -1.09
CA ASP A 108 30.69 -19.43 -0.28
C ASP A 108 29.24 -19.92 -0.15
N ALA A 109 28.98 -21.02 -0.86
CA ALA A 109 27.72 -21.78 -0.97
C ALA A 109 27.15 -22.35 0.34
N ASN A 110 27.65 -21.94 1.52
CA ASN A 110 27.23 -22.50 2.82
C ASN A 110 26.60 -21.47 3.78
N SER A 111 26.47 -20.19 3.39
CA SER A 111 25.86 -19.14 4.23
C SER A 111 24.56 -18.54 3.67
N GLY A 112 24.18 -18.89 2.44
CA GLY A 112 23.00 -18.34 1.75
C GLY A 112 21.64 -18.90 2.18
N SER A 113 21.60 -20.02 2.92
CA SER A 113 20.33 -20.64 3.33
C SER A 113 19.67 -19.94 4.53
N GLU A 114 20.45 -19.44 5.49
CA GLU A 114 19.90 -18.83 6.71
C GLU A 114 19.26 -17.46 6.44
N ASN A 115 19.84 -16.64 5.56
CA ASN A 115 19.25 -15.34 5.20
C ASN A 115 17.98 -15.49 4.36
N SER A 116 17.93 -16.47 3.46
CA SER A 116 16.74 -16.74 2.64
C SER A 116 15.58 -17.27 3.50
N ILE A 117 15.87 -18.12 4.48
CA ILE A 117 14.87 -18.61 5.46
C ILE A 117 14.39 -17.46 6.36
N ARG A 118 15.28 -16.54 6.80
CA ARG A 118 14.89 -15.35 7.56
C ARG A 118 13.93 -14.43 6.80
N VAL A 119 14.19 -14.20 5.52
CA VAL A 119 13.33 -13.36 4.66
C VAL A 119 11.96 -14.02 4.45
N ILE A 120 11.91 -15.34 4.25
CA ILE A 120 10.65 -16.08 4.11
C ILE A 120 9.86 -16.09 5.43
N CYS A 121 10.51 -16.30 6.58
CA CYS A 121 9.85 -16.26 7.89
C CYS A 121 9.31 -14.86 8.24
N LYS A 122 10.00 -13.79 7.81
CA LYS A 122 9.52 -12.41 8.01
C LYS A 122 8.30 -12.12 7.12
N ARG A 123 8.31 -12.57 5.85
CA ARG A 123 7.17 -12.49 4.94
C ARG A 123 5.92 -13.23 5.45
N THR A 124 6.08 -14.41 6.06
CA THR A 124 4.94 -15.12 6.65
C THR A 124 4.35 -14.40 7.86
N ALA A 125 5.19 -13.75 8.69
CA ALA A 125 4.74 -12.99 9.85
C ALA A 125 3.98 -11.70 9.43
N ASP A 126 4.40 -11.04 8.35
CA ASP A 126 3.76 -9.81 7.86
C ASP A 126 2.40 -10.11 7.17
N VAL A 127 2.27 -11.27 6.50
CA VAL A 127 0.98 -11.74 5.97
C VAL A 127 0.02 -12.14 7.11
N GLU A 128 0.52 -12.78 8.16
CA GLU A 128 -0.30 -13.16 9.32
C GLU A 128 -0.80 -11.95 10.12
N THR A 129 0.03 -10.92 10.28
CA THR A 129 -0.36 -9.67 10.96
C THR A 129 -1.41 -8.89 10.15
N ASN A 130 -1.26 -8.80 8.83
CA ASN A 130 -2.27 -8.19 7.95
C ASN A 130 -3.58 -8.98 7.94
N SER A 131 -3.52 -10.32 7.96
CA SER A 131 -4.68 -11.19 8.11
C SER A 131 -5.38 -11.00 9.46
N ALA A 132 -4.62 -10.85 10.55
CA ALA A 132 -5.16 -10.56 11.88
C ALA A 132 -5.85 -9.20 11.95
N LEU A 133 -5.28 -8.17 11.30
CA LEU A 133 -5.87 -6.84 11.23
C LEU A 133 -7.22 -6.85 10.49
N LEU A 134 -7.30 -7.54 9.35
CA LEU A 134 -8.55 -7.70 8.59
C LEU A 134 -9.62 -8.45 9.39
N ARG A 135 -9.24 -9.55 10.09
CA ARG A 135 -10.16 -10.28 10.97
C ARG A 135 -10.69 -9.40 12.11
N SER A 136 -9.83 -8.60 12.73
CA SER A 136 -10.21 -7.65 13.78
C SER A 136 -11.21 -6.61 13.27
N MET A 137 -10.96 -6.02 12.09
CA MET A 137 -11.88 -5.07 11.46
C MET A 137 -13.24 -5.70 11.14
N MET A 138 -13.26 -6.95 10.68
CA MET A 138 -14.50 -7.66 10.36
C MET A 138 -15.33 -7.97 11.61
N ILE A 139 -14.68 -8.37 12.72
CA ILE A 139 -15.34 -8.58 14.02
C ILE A 139 -15.93 -7.26 14.54
N GLN A 140 -15.20 -6.16 14.42
CA GLN A 140 -15.69 -4.84 14.83
C GLN A 140 -16.90 -4.40 14.00
N LEU A 141 -16.91 -4.66 12.69
CA LEU A 141 -18.03 -4.37 11.81
C LEU A 141 -19.29 -5.18 12.20
N MET A 142 -19.12 -6.49 12.42
CA MET A 142 -20.21 -7.39 12.83
C MET A 142 -20.81 -7.00 14.19
N THR A 143 -19.96 -6.56 15.13
CA THR A 143 -20.39 -6.12 16.46
C THR A 143 -21.20 -4.82 16.37
N ASN A 144 -20.76 -3.89 15.52
CA ASN A 144 -21.49 -2.66 15.22
C ASN A 144 -22.85 -2.92 14.58
N LEU A 145 -22.95 -3.88 13.66
CA LEU A 145 -24.22 -4.28 13.03
C LEU A 145 -25.22 -4.82 14.07
N ARG A 146 -24.77 -5.71 14.95
CA ARG A 146 -25.61 -6.24 16.05
C ARG A 146 -26.08 -5.15 17.01
N LEU A 147 -25.23 -4.16 17.30
CA LEU A 147 -25.62 -3.02 18.13
C LEU A 147 -26.71 -2.17 17.46
N MET A 148 -26.59 -1.90 16.17
CA MET A 148 -27.62 -1.17 15.41
C MET A 148 -28.95 -1.92 15.39
N GLU A 149 -28.91 -3.24 15.22
CA GLU A 149 -30.10 -4.08 15.26
C GLU A 149 -30.82 -3.98 16.61
N ARG A 150 -30.08 -4.02 17.74
CA ARG A 150 -30.67 -3.83 19.08
C ARG A 150 -31.29 -2.44 19.25
N LEU A 151 -30.57 -1.39 18.86
CA LEU A 151 -31.07 -0.02 18.99
C LEU A 151 -32.35 0.20 18.17
N LEU A 152 -32.44 -0.39 16.97
CA LEU A 152 -33.66 -0.35 16.18
C LEU A 152 -34.81 -1.09 16.89
N ARG A 153 -34.56 -2.30 17.41
CA ARG A 153 -35.57 -3.06 18.18
C ARG A 153 -36.07 -2.28 19.41
N GLU A 154 -35.18 -1.62 20.15
CA GLU A 154 -35.53 -0.81 21.32
C GLU A 154 -36.36 0.43 20.94
N GLN A 155 -35.99 1.14 19.88
CA GLN A 155 -36.76 2.29 19.38
C GLN A 155 -38.16 1.87 18.91
N HIS A 156 -38.27 0.72 18.23
CA HIS A 156 -39.56 0.17 17.81
C HIS A 156 -40.43 -0.24 19.01
N HIS A 157 -39.84 -0.79 20.08
CA HIS A 157 -40.56 -1.12 21.29
C HIS A 157 -41.14 0.13 21.99
N GLY A 158 -40.37 1.22 22.04
CA GLY A 158 -40.84 2.51 22.57
C GLY A 158 -42.04 3.08 21.79
N VAL A 159 -42.00 3.02 20.45
CA VAL A 159 -43.12 3.46 19.60
C VAL A 159 -44.37 2.58 19.82
N ARG A 160 -44.19 1.28 20.02
CA ARG A 160 -45.28 0.32 20.28
C ARG A 160 -45.97 0.59 21.62
N VAL A 161 -45.21 0.90 22.67
CA VAL A 161 -45.74 1.26 23.99
C VAL A 161 -46.49 2.61 23.95
N GLU A 162 -45.96 3.62 23.25
CA GLU A 162 -46.65 4.91 23.10
C GLU A 162 -47.94 4.79 22.29
N MET A 163 -47.99 3.98 21.22
CA MET A 163 -49.22 3.75 20.44
C MET A 163 -50.32 3.08 21.27
N ILE A 164 -49.97 2.11 22.12
CA ILE A 164 -50.92 1.45 23.02
C ILE A 164 -51.45 2.45 24.06
N ALA A 165 -50.60 3.34 24.61
CA ALA A 165 -51.02 4.38 25.54
C ALA A 165 -51.96 5.43 24.90
N VAL A 166 -51.75 5.75 23.62
CA VAL A 166 -52.61 6.67 22.86
C VAL A 166 -53.96 6.02 22.50
N ALA A 167 -53.99 4.71 22.22
CA ALA A 167 -55.23 3.97 22.00
C ALA A 167 -56.06 3.83 23.30
N GLY A 168 -55.41 3.66 24.45
CA GLY A 168 -56.08 3.55 25.75
C GLY A 168 -56.68 4.85 26.31
N THR A 169 -56.39 6.01 25.73
CA THR A 169 -56.85 7.32 26.24
C THR A 169 -58.05 7.92 25.50
N ARG A 170 -58.77 7.12 24.69
CA ARG A 170 -60.07 7.49 24.12
C ARG A 170 -61.13 6.46 24.51
N CYS A 171 -62.03 6.80 25.44
CA CYS A 171 -63.46 6.94 25.12
C CYS A 171 -64.26 7.30 26.38
N GLY A 172 -64.60 8.58 26.51
CA GLY A 172 -65.64 9.10 27.38
C GLY A 172 -66.51 10.07 26.59
N SER A 173 -67.07 9.61 25.47
CA SER A 173 -68.09 10.37 24.74
C SER A 173 -68.98 9.37 24.01
N LYS A 174 -70.20 9.22 24.54
CA LYS A 174 -71.30 8.53 23.88
C LYS A 174 -71.74 9.40 22.71
N ASP A 175 -71.37 9.03 21.49
CA ASP A 175 -72.24 9.25 20.34
C ASP A 175 -71.82 8.32 19.19
N SER A 176 -72.80 7.53 18.79
CA SER A 176 -72.74 6.41 17.86
C SER A 176 -72.56 6.87 16.41
N ARG A 177 -71.44 6.47 15.82
CA ARG A 177 -71.31 6.16 14.40
C ARG A 177 -70.41 4.95 14.33
N GLU A 178 -70.87 3.86 13.73
CA GLU A 178 -70.10 2.61 13.54
C GLU A 178 -68.75 2.94 12.91
N MET A 179 -67.73 3.11 13.75
CA MET A 179 -66.35 3.21 13.34
C MET A 179 -65.86 1.78 13.27
N VAL A 180 -65.51 1.35 12.06
CA VAL A 180 -64.78 0.10 11.80
C VAL A 180 -63.49 0.16 12.61
N GLY A 181 -63.51 -0.45 13.79
CA GLY A 181 -62.37 -0.52 14.69
C GLY A 181 -61.55 -1.74 14.30
N PHE A 182 -60.31 -1.52 13.85
CA PHE A 182 -59.35 -2.61 13.72
C PHE A 182 -59.10 -3.20 15.11
N SER A 183 -59.19 -4.52 15.21
CA SER A 183 -58.78 -5.24 16.41
C SER A 183 -57.26 -5.11 16.60
N LYS A 184 -56.80 -5.24 17.85
CA LYS A 184 -55.37 -5.18 18.16
C LYS A 184 -54.60 -6.27 17.41
N GLU A 185 -55.23 -7.43 17.27
CA GLU A 185 -54.72 -8.61 16.58
C GLU A 185 -54.51 -8.32 15.09
N GLU A 186 -55.47 -7.68 14.41
CA GLU A 186 -55.32 -7.30 13.00
C GLU A 186 -54.19 -6.29 12.77
N ILE A 187 -54.02 -5.33 13.69
CA ILE A 187 -52.91 -4.37 13.63
C ILE A 187 -51.57 -5.09 13.87
N ASP A 188 -51.50 -5.98 14.85
CA ASP A 188 -50.28 -6.73 15.16
C ASP A 188 -49.86 -7.64 14.00
N THR A 189 -50.81 -8.32 13.33
CA THR A 189 -50.55 -9.13 12.13
C THR A 189 -50.05 -8.26 10.97
N LEU A 190 -50.72 -7.13 10.68
CA LEU A 190 -50.30 -6.22 9.60
C LEU A 190 -48.89 -5.65 9.83
N VAL A 191 -48.57 -5.29 11.08
CA VAL A 191 -47.25 -4.80 11.45
C VAL A 191 -46.21 -5.91 11.28
N GLN A 192 -46.50 -7.12 11.74
CA GLN A 192 -45.59 -8.26 11.62
C GLN A 192 -45.29 -8.59 10.14
N ASP A 193 -46.33 -8.67 9.30
CA ASP A 193 -46.18 -8.94 7.87
C ASP A 193 -45.35 -7.87 7.16
N THR A 194 -45.57 -6.61 7.52
CA THR A 194 -44.81 -5.47 6.96
C THR A 194 -43.35 -5.53 7.39
N VAL A 195 -43.07 -5.85 8.65
CA VAL A 195 -41.71 -6.02 9.17
C VAL A 195 -41.02 -7.19 8.50
N ASP A 196 -41.66 -8.33 8.38
CA ASP A 196 -41.09 -9.52 7.75
C ASP A 196 -40.82 -9.29 6.25
N ALA A 197 -41.72 -8.59 5.55
CA ALA A 197 -41.49 -8.18 4.17
C ALA A 197 -40.29 -7.22 4.06
N ALA A 198 -40.18 -6.23 4.96
CA ALA A 198 -39.05 -5.31 4.97
C ALA A 198 -37.71 -6.02 5.26
N ILE A 199 -37.68 -6.96 6.21
CA ILE A 199 -36.50 -7.77 6.53
C ILE A 199 -36.10 -8.63 5.33
N ARG A 200 -37.07 -9.33 4.70
CA ARG A 200 -36.81 -10.15 3.50
C ARG A 200 -36.23 -9.30 2.37
N ASN A 201 -36.87 -8.19 2.02
CA ASN A 201 -36.41 -7.31 0.94
C ASN A 201 -35.01 -6.74 1.21
N THR A 202 -34.76 -6.33 2.45
CA THR A 202 -33.46 -5.79 2.85
C THR A 202 -32.38 -6.87 2.79
N THR A 203 -32.68 -8.08 3.29
CA THR A 203 -31.76 -9.22 3.25
C THR A 203 -31.42 -9.62 1.82
N THR A 204 -32.41 -9.68 0.93
CA THR A 204 -32.21 -9.99 -0.49
C THR A 204 -31.32 -8.94 -1.17
N LEU A 205 -31.58 -7.64 -0.90
CA LEU A 205 -30.76 -6.56 -1.45
C LEU A 205 -29.31 -6.62 -0.94
N PHE A 206 -29.10 -6.88 0.36
CA PHE A 206 -27.76 -7.00 0.93
C PHE A 206 -27.01 -8.20 0.35
N ASN A 207 -27.66 -9.37 0.26
CA ASN A 207 -27.05 -10.56 -0.31
C ASN A 207 -26.69 -10.36 -1.78
N GLN A 208 -27.53 -9.65 -2.55
CA GLN A 208 -27.19 -9.30 -3.92
C GLN A 208 -25.94 -8.41 -3.98
N LYS A 209 -25.91 -7.33 -3.18
CA LYS A 209 -24.74 -6.43 -3.15
C LYS A 209 -23.46 -7.13 -2.69
N LEU A 210 -23.55 -8.09 -1.77
CA LEU A 210 -22.41 -8.89 -1.32
C LEU A 210 -21.89 -9.76 -2.46
N ARG A 211 -22.78 -10.40 -3.23
CA ARG A 211 -22.38 -11.16 -4.43
C ARG A 211 -21.71 -10.27 -5.48
N ASP A 212 -22.31 -9.13 -5.80
CA ASP A 212 -21.76 -8.19 -6.80
C ASP A 212 -20.40 -7.62 -6.36
N LEU A 213 -20.18 -7.45 -5.05
CA LEU A 213 -18.89 -7.04 -4.50
C LEU A 213 -17.86 -8.16 -4.61
N GLN A 214 -18.26 -9.39 -4.28
CA GLN A 214 -17.37 -10.54 -4.33
C GLN A 214 -16.95 -10.87 -5.76
N GLU A 215 -17.88 -10.84 -6.72
CA GLU A 215 -17.57 -11.06 -8.14
C GLU A 215 -16.61 -10.00 -8.70
N ARG A 216 -16.79 -8.72 -8.34
CA ARG A 216 -15.85 -7.66 -8.74
C ARG A 216 -14.47 -7.86 -8.14
N HIS A 217 -14.41 -8.21 -6.86
CA HIS A 217 -13.13 -8.48 -6.19
C HIS A 217 -12.42 -9.67 -6.82
N ASP A 218 -13.14 -10.76 -7.10
CA ASP A 218 -12.57 -11.95 -7.72
C ASP A 218 -12.05 -11.65 -9.12
N LYS A 219 -12.77 -10.82 -9.89
CA LYS A 219 -12.32 -10.35 -11.21
C LYS A 219 -11.05 -9.51 -11.14
N GLU A 220 -11.00 -8.53 -10.24
CA GLU A 220 -9.80 -7.70 -10.02
C GLU A 220 -8.60 -8.54 -9.57
N MET A 221 -8.83 -9.52 -8.70
CA MET A 221 -7.78 -10.44 -8.24
C MET A 221 -7.24 -11.32 -9.37
N GLU A 222 -8.08 -11.75 -10.30
CA GLU A 222 -7.66 -12.55 -11.45
C GLU A 222 -6.89 -11.70 -12.47
N GLU A 223 -7.31 -10.46 -12.73
CA GLU A 223 -6.58 -9.51 -13.56
C GLU A 223 -5.18 -9.20 -13.00
N LEU A 224 -5.09 -8.94 -11.69
CA LEU A 224 -3.80 -8.73 -11.01
C LEU A 224 -2.91 -9.98 -11.04
N ARG A 225 -3.49 -11.18 -10.92
CA ARG A 225 -2.74 -12.44 -11.06
C ARG A 225 -2.17 -12.59 -12.47
N GLY A 226 -2.95 -12.26 -13.51
CA GLY A 226 -2.50 -12.27 -14.90
C GLY A 226 -1.32 -11.32 -15.12
N GLN A 227 -1.45 -10.07 -14.68
CA GLN A 227 -0.36 -9.07 -14.77
C GLN A 227 0.90 -9.54 -14.03
N LEU A 228 0.74 -10.08 -12.81
CA LEU A 228 1.87 -10.59 -12.04
C LEU A 228 2.56 -11.77 -12.73
N THR A 229 1.84 -12.61 -13.47
CA THR A 229 2.46 -13.70 -14.24
C THR A 229 3.24 -13.18 -15.44
N GLU A 230 2.68 -12.21 -16.18
CA GLU A 230 3.35 -11.59 -17.33
C GLU A 230 4.65 -10.87 -16.89
N GLU A 231 4.57 -10.03 -15.84
CA GLU A 231 5.74 -9.34 -15.30
C GLU A 231 6.82 -10.32 -14.82
N LYS A 232 6.44 -11.44 -14.20
CA LYS A 232 7.39 -12.47 -13.78
C LYS A 232 8.13 -13.09 -14.97
N GLU A 233 7.43 -13.36 -16.06
CA GLU A 233 8.07 -13.89 -17.27
C GLU A 233 9.03 -12.88 -17.89
N GLU A 234 8.67 -11.59 -17.92
CA GLU A 234 9.57 -10.53 -18.40
C GLU A 234 10.82 -10.41 -17.54
N VAL A 235 10.68 -10.43 -16.21
CA VAL A 235 11.82 -10.41 -15.28
C VAL A 235 12.75 -11.61 -15.52
N ILE A 236 12.20 -12.80 -15.78
CA ILE A 236 13.02 -13.98 -16.10
C ILE A 236 13.80 -13.77 -17.41
N LYS A 237 13.15 -13.24 -18.46
CA LYS A 237 13.79 -12.93 -19.74
C LYS A 237 14.91 -11.89 -19.59
N LEU A 238 14.65 -10.79 -18.88
CA LEU A 238 15.63 -9.74 -18.62
C LEU A 238 16.81 -10.26 -17.81
N ARG A 239 16.58 -11.07 -16.77
CA ARG A 239 17.66 -11.70 -16.00
C ARG A 239 18.53 -12.63 -16.85
N ALA A 240 17.95 -13.34 -17.82
CA ALA A 240 18.72 -14.16 -18.75
C ALA A 240 19.60 -13.29 -19.66
N GLN A 241 19.05 -12.21 -20.21
CA GLN A 241 19.80 -11.26 -21.06
C GLN A 241 20.93 -10.56 -20.30
N ILE A 242 20.70 -10.16 -19.03
CA ILE A 242 21.73 -9.57 -18.18
C ILE A 242 22.87 -10.57 -17.96
N ARG A 243 22.56 -11.84 -17.68
CA ARG A 243 23.58 -12.88 -17.53
C ARG A 243 24.38 -13.07 -18.81
N GLU A 244 23.71 -13.17 -19.95
CA GLU A 244 24.37 -13.34 -21.26
C GLU A 244 25.28 -12.16 -21.62
N THR A 245 24.79 -10.93 -21.46
CA THR A 245 25.58 -9.72 -21.72
C THR A 245 26.75 -9.58 -20.75
N THR A 246 26.59 -9.97 -19.49
CA THR A 246 27.68 -10.00 -18.51
C THR A 246 28.76 -11.01 -18.90
N LEU A 247 28.38 -12.20 -19.35
CA LEU A 247 29.32 -13.21 -19.84
C LEU A 247 30.07 -12.71 -21.08
N ALA A 248 29.35 -12.16 -22.06
CA ALA A 248 29.95 -11.60 -23.27
C ALA A 248 30.92 -10.43 -22.97
N ALA A 249 30.55 -9.56 -22.03
CA ALA A 249 31.41 -8.46 -21.58
C ALA A 249 32.68 -8.98 -20.90
N ASN A 250 32.57 -10.01 -20.05
CA ASN A 250 33.72 -10.65 -19.42
C ASN A 250 34.64 -11.32 -20.44
N GLU A 251 34.09 -12.03 -21.42
CA GLU A 251 34.87 -12.64 -22.51
C GLU A 251 35.61 -11.59 -23.34
N LEU A 252 34.94 -10.49 -23.68
CA LEU A 252 35.56 -9.38 -24.42
C LEU A 252 36.65 -8.70 -23.59
N GLU A 253 36.42 -8.50 -22.29
CA GLU A 253 37.39 -7.94 -21.38
C GLU A 253 38.62 -8.86 -21.26
N GLN A 254 38.41 -10.17 -21.11
CA GLN A 254 39.49 -11.16 -21.09
C GLN A 254 40.25 -11.20 -22.41
N TYR A 255 39.54 -11.14 -23.54
CA TYR A 255 40.14 -11.11 -24.87
C TYR A 255 41.02 -9.88 -25.07
N SER A 256 40.57 -8.72 -24.59
CA SER A 256 41.34 -7.47 -24.59
C SER A 256 42.58 -7.59 -23.67
N ARG A 257 42.37 -8.05 -22.43
CA ARG A 257 43.43 -8.25 -21.42
C ARG A 257 44.45 -9.33 -21.78
N ARG A 258 44.15 -10.23 -22.71
CA ARG A 258 45.11 -11.25 -23.19
C ARG A 258 46.38 -10.65 -23.77
N SER A 259 46.31 -9.43 -24.30
CA SER A 259 47.48 -8.67 -24.79
C SER A 259 48.22 -7.89 -23.71
N HIS A 260 47.74 -7.90 -22.46
CA HIS A 260 48.29 -7.13 -21.35
C HIS A 260 49.15 -7.98 -20.43
N ILE A 261 50.14 -7.33 -19.79
CA ILE A 261 50.85 -7.82 -18.60
C ILE A 261 50.85 -6.73 -17.52
N ARG A 262 50.95 -7.16 -16.26
CA ARG A 262 51.17 -6.28 -15.11
C ARG A 262 52.57 -6.49 -14.55
N ILE A 263 53.33 -5.41 -14.42
CA ILE A 263 54.65 -5.40 -13.81
C ILE A 263 54.55 -4.71 -12.46
N HIS A 264 54.99 -5.41 -11.41
CA HIS A 264 55.01 -4.91 -10.04
C HIS A 264 56.44 -4.56 -9.63
N GLY A 265 56.60 -3.52 -8.80
CA GLY A 265 57.89 -3.16 -8.19
C GLY A 265 58.87 -2.42 -9.09
N LEU A 266 58.44 -2.00 -10.29
CA LEU A 266 59.23 -1.13 -11.16
C LEU A 266 58.96 0.33 -10.79
N SER A 267 59.95 1.00 -10.19
CA SER A 267 59.87 2.44 -9.88
C SER A 267 60.17 3.25 -11.15
N LEU A 268 59.26 4.16 -11.51
CA LEU A 268 59.43 5.08 -12.62
C LEU A 268 59.73 6.48 -12.07
N THR A 269 60.77 7.13 -12.58
CA THR A 269 61.06 8.53 -12.25
C THR A 269 60.13 9.44 -13.03
N ALA A 270 59.71 10.55 -12.41
CA ALA A 270 58.82 11.52 -13.07
C ALA A 270 59.47 12.02 -14.38
N GLY A 271 58.74 11.88 -15.49
CA GLY A 271 59.19 12.31 -16.82
C GLY A 271 59.96 11.27 -17.65
N THR A 272 60.14 10.04 -17.17
CA THR A 272 60.72 8.97 -18.01
C THR A 272 59.70 8.32 -18.94
N ASP A 273 60.15 7.93 -20.13
CA ASP A 273 59.35 7.12 -21.05
C ASP A 273 59.08 5.73 -20.44
N CYS A 274 57.81 5.48 -20.15
CA CYS A 274 57.35 4.23 -19.56
C CYS A 274 57.63 3.03 -20.48
N LYS A 275 57.53 3.20 -21.81
CA LYS A 275 57.79 2.12 -22.77
C LYS A 275 59.26 1.73 -22.77
N GLY A 276 60.17 2.72 -22.86
CA GLY A 276 61.62 2.51 -22.77
C GLY A 276 62.04 1.84 -21.46
N ALA A 277 61.54 2.31 -20.32
CA ALA A 277 61.86 1.75 -19.00
C ALA A 277 61.43 0.29 -18.87
N VAL A 278 60.22 -0.05 -19.35
CA VAL A 278 59.73 -1.44 -19.39
C VAL A 278 60.55 -2.31 -20.35
N ALA A 279 60.90 -1.80 -21.54
CA ALA A 279 61.72 -2.55 -22.50
C ALA A 279 63.08 -2.92 -21.91
N ALA A 280 63.74 -1.94 -21.25
CA ALA A 280 65.02 -2.14 -20.58
C ALA A 280 64.90 -3.14 -19.43
N PHE A 281 63.85 -3.04 -18.62
CA PHE A 281 63.59 -3.97 -17.52
C PHE A 281 63.42 -5.41 -18.01
N ILE A 282 62.61 -5.63 -19.07
CA ILE A 282 62.39 -6.96 -19.64
C ILE A 282 63.69 -7.53 -20.21
N ARG A 283 64.45 -6.74 -20.99
CA ARG A 283 65.76 -7.15 -21.54
C ARG A 283 66.78 -7.54 -20.47
N GLN A 284 66.76 -6.85 -19.33
CA GLN A 284 67.70 -7.10 -18.24
C GLN A 284 67.32 -8.31 -17.39
N ARG A 285 66.02 -8.50 -17.11
CA ARG A 285 65.53 -9.46 -16.09
C ARG A 285 64.94 -10.73 -16.67
N VAL A 286 64.41 -10.70 -17.90
CA VAL A 286 63.78 -11.85 -18.54
C VAL A 286 64.78 -12.46 -19.52
N LYS A 287 65.24 -13.66 -19.20
CA LYS A 287 66.14 -14.46 -20.03
C LYS A 287 65.41 -15.68 -20.56
N ASP A 288 65.76 -16.09 -21.76
CA ASP A 288 65.27 -17.34 -22.35
C ASP A 288 65.93 -18.55 -21.66
N ARG A 289 65.46 -19.76 -21.97
CA ARG A 289 65.99 -21.04 -21.44
C ARG A 289 67.50 -21.21 -21.70
N GLN A 290 68.04 -20.56 -22.73
CA GLN A 290 69.48 -20.57 -23.05
C GLN A 290 70.26 -19.44 -22.36
N GLY A 291 69.63 -18.67 -21.46
CA GLY A 291 70.26 -17.57 -20.73
C GLY A 291 70.44 -16.27 -21.53
N ARG A 292 69.94 -16.22 -22.77
CA ARG A 292 69.98 -15.03 -23.63
C ARG A 292 68.91 -14.02 -23.20
N SER A 293 69.24 -12.73 -23.23
CA SER A 293 68.26 -11.66 -22.99
C SER A 293 67.20 -11.64 -24.10
N LEU A 294 65.94 -11.43 -23.71
CA LEU A 294 64.84 -11.39 -24.66
C LEU A 294 64.87 -10.09 -25.49
N GLU A 295 64.80 -10.18 -26.81
CA GLU A 295 64.71 -9.01 -27.70
C GLU A 295 63.32 -8.39 -27.65
N VAL A 296 63.13 -7.41 -26.76
CA VAL A 296 61.91 -6.60 -26.67
C VAL A 296 62.25 -5.12 -26.75
N ASN A 297 61.66 -4.44 -27.73
CA ASN A 297 61.85 -3.01 -27.97
C ASN A 297 60.63 -2.20 -27.52
N ALA A 298 60.78 -0.88 -27.41
CA ALA A 298 59.68 0.00 -27.04
C ALA A 298 58.53 -0.02 -28.08
N ASP A 299 58.86 -0.24 -29.35
CA ASP A 299 57.92 -0.32 -30.47
C ASP A 299 57.03 -1.57 -30.44
N ASP A 300 57.41 -2.58 -29.65
CA ASP A 300 56.59 -3.78 -29.46
C ASP A 300 55.39 -3.55 -28.53
N PHE A 301 55.39 -2.41 -27.84
CA PHE A 301 54.32 -2.00 -26.93
C PHE A 301 53.41 -0.96 -27.58
N ASP A 302 52.11 -1.26 -27.59
CA ASP A 302 51.08 -0.31 -27.95
C ASP A 302 50.96 0.78 -26.86
N ALA A 303 50.90 0.37 -25.60
CA ALA A 303 50.82 1.29 -24.47
C ALA A 303 51.53 0.74 -23.23
N ALA A 304 52.13 1.63 -22.43
CA ALA A 304 52.64 1.31 -21.10
C ALA A 304 52.33 2.47 -20.16
N HIS A 305 51.61 2.21 -19.06
CA HIS A 305 51.26 3.24 -18.09
C HIS A 305 51.14 2.68 -16.67
N PRO A 306 51.51 3.47 -15.64
CA PRO A 306 51.28 3.10 -14.25
C PRO A 306 49.77 3.12 -13.94
N LEU A 307 49.31 2.11 -13.22
CA LEU A 307 47.95 2.08 -12.68
C LEU A 307 47.81 3.13 -11.58
N PRO A 308 46.69 3.87 -11.55
CA PRO A 308 46.38 4.75 -10.44
C PRO A 308 46.39 3.97 -9.13
N LEU A 309 47.16 4.44 -8.17
CA LEU A 309 47.07 3.95 -6.80
C LEU A 309 45.71 4.35 -6.25
N ARG A 310 44.82 3.37 -6.05
CA ARG A 310 43.59 3.57 -5.29
C ARG A 310 44.02 4.12 -3.93
N ARG A 311 43.67 5.37 -3.60
CA ARG A 311 43.88 5.93 -2.26
C ARG A 311 43.18 4.98 -1.30
N ALA A 312 43.95 4.24 -0.51
CA ALA A 312 43.38 3.54 0.62
C ALA A 312 42.77 4.59 1.55
N ASN A 313 41.64 4.24 2.19
CA ASN A 313 41.08 5.02 3.29
C ASN A 313 42.20 5.44 4.26
N PRO A 314 42.10 6.64 4.89
CA PRO A 314 43.12 7.12 5.81
C PRO A 314 43.41 6.05 6.88
N PRO A 315 44.69 5.83 7.23
CA PRO A 315 45.07 4.79 8.16
C PRO A 315 44.51 5.10 9.55
N VAL A 316 43.87 4.11 10.16
CA VAL A 316 43.61 4.07 11.60
C VAL A 316 44.98 4.16 12.31
N GLU A 317 45.08 5.01 13.33
CA GLU A 317 46.31 5.56 13.96
C GLU A 317 47.35 4.57 14.54
N HIS A 318 47.29 3.27 14.23
CA HIS A 318 48.12 2.23 14.87
C HIS A 318 48.87 1.29 13.90
N GLN A 319 49.16 1.70 12.67
CA GLN A 319 50.00 0.89 11.77
C GLN A 319 51.25 1.63 11.32
N ALA A 320 52.35 0.88 11.32
CA ALA A 320 53.71 1.29 10.94
C ALA A 320 53.73 2.11 9.63
N ALA A 321 54.75 2.99 9.52
CA ALA A 321 54.97 3.90 8.40
C ALA A 321 54.54 3.33 7.04
N PRO A 322 53.76 4.08 6.24
CA PRO A 322 53.23 3.57 4.98
C PRO A 322 54.40 3.22 4.06
N LYS A 323 54.61 1.92 3.80
CA LYS A 323 55.48 1.48 2.72
C LYS A 323 55.02 2.19 1.44
N GLU A 324 55.90 2.95 0.80
CA GLU A 324 55.65 3.56 -0.50
C GLU A 324 55.11 2.48 -1.44
N ARG A 325 53.82 2.56 -1.77
CA ARG A 325 53.19 1.60 -2.66
C ARG A 325 53.61 1.97 -4.08
N ILE A 326 54.58 1.23 -4.63
CA ILE A 326 54.97 1.36 -6.03
C ILE A 326 53.79 0.95 -6.91
N PRO A 327 53.28 1.81 -7.81
CA PRO A 327 52.16 1.48 -8.67
C PRO A 327 52.52 0.34 -9.62
N ALA A 328 51.57 -0.55 -9.88
CA ALA A 328 51.74 -1.58 -10.89
C ALA A 328 51.63 -0.96 -12.29
N ILE A 329 52.49 -1.35 -13.22
CA ILE A 329 52.46 -0.85 -14.60
C ILE A 329 51.72 -1.86 -15.47
N ILE A 330 50.71 -1.39 -16.22
CA ILE A 330 50.10 -2.19 -17.29
C ILE A 330 50.85 -1.92 -18.58
N VAL A 331 51.21 -3.00 -19.26
CA VAL A 331 51.86 -2.96 -20.58
C VAL A 331 51.00 -3.75 -21.56
N ARG A 332 50.65 -3.11 -22.67
CA ARG A 332 49.91 -3.69 -23.79
C ARG A 332 50.86 -3.93 -24.96
N PHE A 333 50.89 -5.16 -25.44
CA PHE A 333 51.69 -5.55 -26.61
C PHE A 333 50.88 -5.43 -27.89
N PHE A 334 51.54 -5.10 -29.00
CA PHE A 334 50.95 -5.22 -30.33
C PHE A 334 50.75 -6.70 -30.72
N SER A 335 51.72 -7.56 -30.41
CA SER A 335 51.66 -9.00 -30.68
C SER A 335 51.47 -9.82 -29.41
N ARG A 336 50.48 -10.72 -29.44
CA ARG A 336 50.22 -11.68 -28.35
C ARG A 336 51.36 -12.68 -28.19
N ASP A 337 52.01 -13.07 -29.27
CA ASP A 337 53.11 -14.03 -29.24
C ASP A 337 54.30 -13.49 -28.47
N LYS A 338 54.62 -12.19 -28.65
CA LYS A 338 55.67 -11.51 -27.87
C LYS A 338 55.34 -11.50 -26.38
N ARG A 339 54.08 -11.23 -26.04
CA ARG A 339 53.60 -11.26 -24.64
C ARG A 339 53.71 -12.66 -24.04
N ASP A 340 53.28 -13.68 -24.76
CA ASP A 340 53.30 -15.07 -24.30
C ASP A 340 54.74 -15.59 -24.18
N LEU A 341 55.65 -15.14 -25.04
CA LEU A 341 57.08 -15.40 -24.93
C LEU A 341 57.67 -14.80 -23.63
N VAL A 342 57.37 -13.53 -23.34
CA VAL A 342 57.79 -12.87 -22.08
C VAL A 342 57.30 -13.66 -20.85
N LEU A 343 56.04 -14.08 -20.86
CA LEU A 343 55.46 -14.86 -19.75
C LEU A 343 56.06 -16.26 -19.64
N SER A 344 56.31 -16.94 -20.76
CA SER A 344 56.94 -18.26 -20.81
C SER A 344 58.35 -18.23 -20.24
N CYS A 345 59.19 -17.30 -20.72
CA CYS A 345 60.56 -17.11 -20.23
C CYS A 345 60.58 -16.74 -18.74
N ARG A 346 59.64 -15.91 -18.27
CA ARG A 346 59.51 -15.60 -16.84
C ARG A 346 59.13 -16.83 -16.02
N ARG A 347 58.24 -17.68 -16.52
CA ARG A 347 57.82 -18.91 -15.79
C ARG A 347 58.97 -19.90 -15.67
N SER A 348 59.89 -19.96 -16.64
CA SER A 348 61.09 -20.80 -16.54
C SER A 348 62.17 -20.27 -15.59
N LEU A 349 62.04 -19.05 -15.06
CA LEU A 349 62.94 -18.49 -14.04
C LEU A 349 62.47 -18.78 -12.61
N LYS A 350 61.26 -19.34 -12.44
CA LYS A 350 60.78 -19.90 -11.18
C LYS A 350 61.06 -21.39 -11.17
#